data_AF-A0A8H4UZ65-F1
#
_entry.id   AF-A0A8H4UZ65-F1
#
_cell.length_a   1.000
_cell.length_b   1.000
_cell.length_c   1.000
_cell.angle_alpha   90.00
_cell.angle_beta   90.00
_cell.angle_gamma   90.00
#
_symmetry.space_group_name_H-M   'P 1'
#
loop_
_entity.id
_entity.type
_entity.pdbx_description
1 polymer ?
#
loop_
_entity_poly.entity_id
_entity_poly.type
_entity_poly.pdbx_seq_one_letter_code
_entity_poly.pdbx_strand_id
1 'polypeptide(L)'
;MVACPKHFAAYNQETNRFGLAPEFDAIDAIVDERTLHEVYLPAFKAAVQEGNAGSVMCSYNKLNGIHSCENPWLYERLKDDWGFSGFVVTDYYFAQRTTVSAALAGLDNSQPGGSWVDYYGLPDFLGELLVEAVDNGSVPFSRIEDMVARLWRPMFENGVIDRPVLGDENSVARTPAHLNLAQKLVEEGAVLLKNDNKTLPLTGNKYKSVAVFGADATNQSQVTELHGGFVLDTTMVVQSSVEYIKNRGQQENISTPYSEVYPGTGIFPTVPSEMFGTAGLNVSYWTTRDFSGTINRTLQVANITGSTYPSDLGAVWPEVFSARYEGTFYPNTTGLYHFSIYGNGGATLYLNNDVVANLNGSNFGMVVQGIVNLSADTPVIIRLDYSMATSVDPGIYG
;
A
#
# COMPACT_ATOMS: atom_id res chain seq x y z
N MET A 1 -3.70 14.26 20.86
CA MET A 1 -3.45 13.29 19.77
C MET A 1 -1.97 13.37 19.46
N VAL A 2 -1.29 12.23 19.37
CA VAL A 2 0.13 12.19 19.03
C VAL A 2 0.27 12.13 17.51
N ALA A 3 0.99 13.09 16.92
CA ALA A 3 1.36 13.03 15.51
C ALA A 3 2.66 12.23 15.34
N CYS A 4 2.74 11.47 14.23
CA CYS A 4 3.89 10.65 13.87
C CYS A 4 4.37 11.01 12.45
N PRO A 5 5.26 12.01 12.28
CA PRO A 5 5.90 12.28 11.00
C PRO A 5 6.64 11.03 10.52
N LYS A 6 6.42 10.67 9.25
CA LYS A 6 6.93 9.44 8.65
C LYS A 6 7.23 9.63 7.15
N HIS A 7 8.15 8.88 6.55
CA HIS A 7 9.04 7.89 7.16
C HIS A 7 10.48 8.43 7.19
N PHE A 8 11.13 8.37 8.36
CA PHE A 8 12.43 8.97 8.63
C PHE A 8 13.58 7.98 8.31
N ALA A 9 14.38 8.16 7.25
CA ALA A 9 14.34 9.22 6.24
C ALA A 9 14.78 8.69 4.85
N ALA A 10 14.69 9.56 3.84
CA ALA A 10 15.03 9.26 2.44
C ALA A 10 14.28 8.04 1.86
N TYR A 11 13.09 7.76 2.41
CA TYR A 11 12.20 6.74 1.90
C TYR A 11 11.28 7.35 0.83
N ASN A 12 11.77 7.38 -0.41
CA ASN A 12 11.10 8.08 -1.52
C ASN A 12 10.69 7.17 -2.68
N GLN A 13 10.85 5.85 -2.54
CA GLN A 13 10.36 4.86 -3.49
C GLN A 13 9.93 3.58 -2.80
N GLU A 14 8.88 2.93 -3.31
CA GLU A 14 8.38 1.67 -2.77
C GLU A 14 9.19 0.45 -3.23
N THR A 15 9.79 0.54 -4.42
CA THR A 15 10.55 -0.57 -5.01
C THR A 15 11.70 -0.99 -4.11
N ASN A 16 11.69 -2.26 -3.70
CA ASN A 16 12.68 -2.87 -2.79
C ASN A 16 12.83 -2.16 -1.44
N ARG A 17 11.80 -1.44 -0.97
CA ARG A 17 11.86 -0.69 0.31
C ARG A 17 12.37 -1.52 1.49
N PHE A 18 12.02 -2.80 1.55
CA PHE A 18 12.49 -3.77 2.55
C PHE A 18 13.19 -4.99 1.93
N GLY A 19 13.47 -4.96 0.63
CA GLY A 19 14.03 -6.08 -0.14
C GLY A 19 13.01 -7.16 -0.52
N LEU A 20 13.50 -8.25 -1.12
CA LEU A 20 12.70 -9.41 -1.49
C LEU A 20 13.17 -10.64 -0.71
N ALA A 21 12.26 -11.58 -0.45
CA ALA A 21 12.59 -12.82 0.23
C ALA A 21 13.62 -13.65 -0.58
N PRO A 22 14.44 -14.49 0.08
CA PRO A 22 14.55 -14.63 1.54
C PRO A 22 15.47 -13.58 2.18
N GLU A 23 16.27 -12.84 1.41
CA GLU A 23 17.32 -11.98 1.97
C GLU A 23 16.75 -10.73 2.62
N PHE A 24 15.62 -10.23 2.09
CA PHE A 24 14.99 -8.98 2.52
C PHE A 24 16.00 -7.82 2.61
N ASP A 25 16.91 -7.76 1.65
CA ASP A 25 17.93 -6.72 1.60
C ASP A 25 17.29 -5.41 1.08
N ALA A 26 17.01 -4.50 2.01
CA ALA A 26 16.39 -3.22 1.70
C ALA A 26 17.28 -2.36 0.81
N ILE A 27 16.64 -1.59 -0.08
CA ILE A 27 17.36 -0.60 -0.89
C ILE A 27 18.15 0.38 -0.01
N ASP A 28 19.34 0.74 -0.48
CA ASP A 28 20.19 1.76 0.14
C ASP A 28 20.09 3.09 -0.59
N ALA A 29 19.53 4.08 0.11
CA ALA A 29 19.52 5.46 -0.35
C ALA A 29 20.92 6.06 -0.11
N ILE A 30 21.69 6.22 -1.19
CA ILE A 30 23.00 6.88 -1.14
C ILE A 30 22.80 8.38 -1.35
N VAL A 31 22.90 9.16 -0.28
CA VAL A 31 22.61 10.60 -0.27
C VAL A 31 23.70 11.33 0.50
N ASP A 32 24.31 12.34 -0.11
CA ASP A 32 25.29 13.17 0.57
C ASP A 32 24.64 14.01 1.68
N GLU A 33 25.45 14.37 2.68
CA GLU A 33 24.98 15.09 3.87
C GLU A 33 24.31 16.43 3.56
N ARG A 34 24.83 17.18 2.58
CA ARG A 34 24.22 18.46 2.20
C ARG A 34 22.82 18.26 1.65
N THR A 35 22.63 17.30 0.76
CA THR A 35 21.30 16.94 0.23
C THR A 35 20.37 16.45 1.34
N LEU A 36 20.85 15.67 2.30
CA LEU A 36 20.05 15.28 3.47
C LEU A 36 19.54 16.51 4.24
N HIS A 37 20.42 17.45 4.54
CA HIS A 37 20.06 18.66 5.30
C HIS A 37 19.21 19.67 4.53
N GLU A 38 19.35 19.76 3.20
CA GLU A 38 18.63 20.75 2.39
C GLU A 38 17.29 20.22 1.84
N VAL A 39 17.13 18.91 1.66
CA VAL A 39 15.97 18.31 0.98
C VAL A 39 15.17 17.37 1.87
N TYR A 40 15.81 16.39 2.50
CA TYR A 40 15.09 15.29 3.15
C TYR A 40 14.73 15.55 4.61
N LEU A 41 15.63 16.18 5.36
CA LEU A 41 15.46 16.43 6.80
C LEU A 41 14.70 17.70 7.20
N PRO A 42 14.60 18.79 6.40
CA PRO A 42 13.93 20.02 6.84
C PRO A 42 12.50 19.85 7.35
N ALA A 43 11.70 19.02 6.69
CA ALA A 43 10.31 18.78 7.09
C ALA A 43 10.21 18.06 8.44
N PHE A 44 11.08 17.08 8.70
CA PHE A 44 11.15 16.40 9.99
C PHE A 44 11.64 17.33 11.09
N LYS A 45 12.67 18.15 10.80
CA LYS A 45 13.18 19.15 11.73
C LYS A 45 12.09 20.14 12.14
N ALA A 46 11.34 20.68 11.17
CA ALA A 46 10.22 21.57 11.45
C ALA A 46 9.10 20.86 12.23
N ALA A 47 8.76 19.62 11.87
CA ALA A 47 7.76 18.85 12.60
C ALA A 47 8.14 18.62 14.08
N VAL A 48 9.44 18.46 14.37
CA VAL A 48 9.96 18.33 15.73
C VAL A 48 9.98 19.68 16.44
N GLN A 49 10.67 20.68 15.87
CA GLN A 49 10.99 21.94 16.57
C GLN A 49 9.82 22.94 16.59
N GLU A 50 9.01 22.96 15.54
CA GLU A 50 7.88 23.88 15.38
C GLU A 50 6.54 23.17 15.58
N GLY A 51 6.43 21.94 15.08
CA GLY A 51 5.21 21.13 15.15
C GLY A 51 5.02 20.36 16.45
N ASN A 52 6.05 20.27 17.30
CA ASN A 52 6.06 19.49 18.55
C ASN A 52 5.55 18.05 18.36
N ALA A 53 6.07 17.36 17.33
CA ALA A 53 5.75 15.96 17.07
C ALA A 53 5.99 15.11 18.33
N GLY A 54 5.04 14.23 18.65
CA GLY A 54 5.15 13.36 19.83
C GLY A 54 5.74 11.98 19.55
N SER A 55 5.81 11.59 18.28
CA SER A 55 6.51 10.40 17.81
C SER A 55 7.14 10.65 16.44
N VAL A 56 8.08 9.81 16.00
CA VAL A 56 8.62 9.78 14.62
C VAL A 56 8.73 8.32 14.18
N MET A 57 8.36 8.00 12.94
CA MET A 57 8.48 6.64 12.41
C MET A 57 9.72 6.51 11.54
N CYS A 58 10.63 5.58 11.88
CA CYS A 58 11.78 5.26 11.05
C CYS A 58 11.38 4.42 9.82
N SER A 59 12.13 4.54 8.72
CA SER A 59 11.79 3.93 7.43
C SER A 59 12.35 2.52 7.21
N TYR A 60 11.82 1.84 6.19
CA TYR A 60 12.29 0.52 5.74
C TYR A 60 13.71 0.52 5.15
N ASN A 61 14.04 1.54 4.35
CA ASN A 61 15.28 1.60 3.57
C ASN A 61 16.53 1.74 4.45
N LYS A 62 17.68 1.40 3.87
CA LYS A 62 18.97 1.87 4.38
C LYS A 62 19.22 3.31 3.92
N LEU A 63 19.98 4.04 4.73
CA LEU A 63 20.53 5.34 4.37
C LEU A 63 22.05 5.26 4.52
N ASN A 64 22.78 5.42 3.42
CA ASN A 64 24.24 5.35 3.36
C ASN A 64 24.79 4.08 4.05
N GLY A 65 24.18 2.93 3.80
CA GLY A 65 24.65 1.61 4.21
C GLY A 65 24.05 1.06 5.51
N ILE A 66 23.29 1.85 6.28
CA ILE A 66 22.71 1.44 7.58
C ILE A 66 21.18 1.54 7.52
N HIS A 67 20.47 0.52 8.01
CA HIS A 67 19.01 0.55 8.10
C HIS A 67 18.53 1.74 8.93
N SER A 68 17.53 2.47 8.45
CA SER A 68 17.13 3.74 9.07
C SER A 68 16.69 3.59 10.52
N CYS A 69 16.05 2.45 10.86
CA CYS A 69 15.61 2.17 12.24
C CYS A 69 16.72 1.87 13.25
N GLU A 70 17.96 1.73 12.80
CA GLU A 70 19.15 1.47 13.63
C GLU A 70 20.31 2.41 13.29
N ASN A 71 20.03 3.52 12.60
CA ASN A 71 21.04 4.43 12.13
C ASN A 71 21.35 5.52 13.18
N PRO A 72 22.50 5.46 13.87
CA PRO A 72 22.84 6.45 14.90
C PRO A 72 23.00 7.85 14.33
N TRP A 73 23.43 8.00 13.06
CA TRP A 73 23.57 9.30 12.39
C TRP A 73 22.21 10.01 12.32
N LEU A 74 21.14 9.27 12.01
CA LEU A 74 19.78 9.83 11.96
C LEU A 74 19.26 10.20 13.36
N TYR A 75 19.50 9.35 14.35
CA TYR A 75 18.95 9.55 15.69
C TYR A 75 19.70 10.58 16.51
N GLU A 76 21.00 10.78 16.30
CA GLU A 76 21.75 11.93 16.85
C GLU A 76 21.16 13.25 16.34
N ARG A 77 20.91 13.38 15.03
CA ARG A 77 20.22 14.54 14.43
C ARG A 77 18.85 14.77 15.05
N LEU A 78 18.05 13.71 15.18
CA LEU A 78 16.69 13.81 15.69
C LEU A 78 16.65 14.17 17.19
N LYS A 79 17.30 13.37 18.03
CA LYS A 79 17.18 13.43 19.49
C LYS A 79 18.11 14.48 20.10
N ASP A 80 19.32 14.64 19.58
CA ASP A 80 20.33 15.52 20.16
C ASP A 80 20.30 16.90 19.49
N ASP A 81 20.47 16.97 18.16
CA ASP A 81 20.57 18.26 17.47
C ASP A 81 19.23 19.01 17.45
N TRP A 82 18.11 18.31 17.27
CA TRP A 82 16.78 18.94 17.22
C TRP A 82 16.05 18.93 18.56
N GLY A 83 16.53 18.17 19.54
CA GLY A 83 15.96 18.09 20.88
C GLY A 83 14.66 17.27 20.95
N PHE A 84 14.46 16.29 20.07
CA PHE A 84 13.25 15.48 20.06
C PHE A 84 13.08 14.66 21.35
N SER A 85 12.02 14.95 22.10
CA SER A 85 11.70 14.31 23.40
C SER A 85 10.65 13.20 23.33
N GLY A 86 10.05 12.99 22.16
CA GLY A 86 9.11 11.90 21.91
C GLY A 86 9.82 10.55 21.69
N PHE A 87 9.07 9.59 21.15
CA PHE A 87 9.55 8.24 20.87
C PHE A 87 9.70 7.97 19.37
N VAL A 88 10.67 7.14 19.01
CA VAL A 88 10.84 6.62 17.65
C VAL A 88 10.21 5.23 17.56
N VAL A 89 9.33 5.06 16.58
CA VAL A 89 8.64 3.81 16.28
C VAL A 89 9.11 3.25 14.95
N THR A 90 9.14 1.93 14.79
CA THR A 90 9.44 1.31 13.50
C THR A 90 8.27 1.47 12.54
N ASP A 91 8.55 1.51 11.23
CA ASP A 91 7.54 1.05 10.28
C ASP A 91 7.30 -0.47 10.48
N TYR A 92 6.26 -1.01 9.88
CA TYR A 92 5.74 -2.34 10.20
C TYR A 92 6.68 -3.47 9.78
N TYR A 93 6.93 -4.43 10.67
CA TYR A 93 7.59 -5.72 10.43
C TYR A 93 9.04 -5.60 9.93
N PHE A 94 9.23 -5.27 8.66
CA PHE A 94 10.50 -5.35 7.96
C PHE A 94 11.40 -4.12 8.14
N ALA A 95 10.99 -3.14 8.95
CA ALA A 95 11.80 -1.94 9.18
C ALA A 95 12.87 -2.17 10.26
N GLN A 96 12.55 -2.96 11.30
CA GLN A 96 13.53 -3.38 12.29
C GLN A 96 14.28 -4.61 11.84
N ARG A 97 15.60 -4.59 11.99
CA ARG A 97 16.49 -5.68 11.56
C ARG A 97 17.34 -6.25 12.69
N THR A 98 17.47 -5.53 13.79
CA THR A 98 18.28 -5.94 14.94
C THR A 98 17.62 -5.53 16.25
N THR A 99 18.03 -6.18 17.33
CA THR A 99 17.71 -5.80 18.71
C THR A 99 18.70 -4.76 19.22
N VAL A 100 19.98 -5.15 19.34
CA VAL A 100 21.01 -4.35 20.04
C VAL A 100 21.32 -3.06 19.30
N SER A 101 21.61 -3.10 18.00
CA SER A 101 21.98 -1.90 17.24
C SER A 101 20.83 -0.90 17.18
N ALA A 102 19.60 -1.37 16.95
CA ALA A 102 18.41 -0.51 16.96
C ALA A 102 18.18 0.14 18.34
N ALA A 103 18.25 -0.65 19.42
CA ALA A 103 18.09 -0.15 20.77
C ALA A 103 19.14 0.90 21.12
N LEU A 104 20.43 0.63 20.84
CA LEU A 104 21.54 1.52 21.15
C LEU A 104 21.56 2.77 20.27
N ALA A 105 21.11 2.69 19.01
CA ALA A 105 20.97 3.88 18.17
C ALA A 105 19.93 4.85 18.75
N GLY A 106 18.87 4.33 19.38
CA GLY A 106 17.79 5.14 19.94
C GLY A 106 16.39 4.79 19.47
N LEU A 107 16.14 3.61 18.90
CA LEU A 107 14.78 3.14 18.65
C LEU A 107 14.04 2.93 19.98
N ASP A 108 12.75 3.29 20.07
CA ASP A 108 11.98 3.24 21.33
C ASP A 108 10.83 2.23 21.30
N ASN A 109 10.25 1.96 20.12
CA ASN A 109 9.10 1.07 19.98
C ASN A 109 9.15 0.29 18.66
N SER A 110 8.82 -1.01 18.72
CA SER A 110 8.73 -1.89 17.56
C SER A 110 7.28 -2.08 17.13
N GLN A 111 7.03 -2.12 15.83
CA GLN A 111 5.73 -2.36 15.23
C GLN A 111 5.75 -3.50 14.19
N PRO A 112 4.69 -4.32 14.15
CA PRO A 112 3.61 -4.38 15.14
C PRO A 112 4.00 -5.19 16.39
N GLY A 113 3.21 -5.05 17.44
CA GLY A 113 3.33 -5.85 18.66
C GLY A 113 2.19 -6.86 18.84
N GLY A 114 2.27 -7.65 19.90
CA GLY A 114 1.22 -8.59 20.30
C GLY A 114 1.11 -9.81 19.39
N SER A 115 -0.11 -10.30 19.15
CA SER A 115 -0.36 -11.49 18.33
C SER A 115 0.06 -11.34 16.86
N TRP A 116 0.44 -10.14 16.44
CA TRP A 116 0.88 -9.86 15.08
C TRP A 116 2.37 -10.13 14.86
N VAL A 117 3.19 -10.22 15.92
CA VAL A 117 4.64 -10.38 15.78
C VAL A 117 5.01 -11.63 14.95
N ASP A 118 4.39 -12.76 15.25
CA ASP A 118 4.68 -14.04 14.58
C ASP A 118 4.18 -14.09 13.13
N TYR A 119 3.39 -13.11 12.68
CA TYR A 119 2.68 -13.18 11.41
C TYR A 119 3.61 -13.20 10.19
N TYR A 120 4.78 -12.55 10.26
CA TYR A 120 5.78 -12.53 9.18
C TYR A 120 7.05 -13.35 9.49
N GLY A 121 7.07 -14.13 10.58
CA GLY A 121 8.21 -14.97 10.95
C GLY A 121 9.49 -14.19 11.30
N LEU A 122 9.37 -12.89 11.58
CA LEU A 122 10.45 -12.09 12.15
C LEU A 122 10.42 -12.20 13.68
N PRO A 123 11.59 -12.16 14.34
CA PRO A 123 11.63 -12.25 15.80
C PRO A 123 11.04 -10.99 16.45
N ASP A 124 10.55 -11.14 17.68
CA ASP A 124 10.22 -10.00 18.54
C ASP A 124 11.51 -9.30 19.00
N PHE A 125 12.02 -8.37 18.20
CA PHE A 125 13.31 -7.74 18.46
C PHE A 125 13.34 -6.93 19.76
N LEU A 126 12.21 -6.37 20.21
CA LEU A 126 12.12 -5.62 21.48
C LEU A 126 11.38 -6.40 22.59
N GLY A 127 11.06 -7.67 22.36
CA GLY A 127 10.55 -8.60 23.37
C GLY A 127 11.69 -9.34 24.09
N GLU A 128 11.63 -10.68 24.10
CA GLU A 128 12.59 -11.53 24.82
C GLU A 128 14.06 -11.30 24.41
N LEU A 129 14.31 -10.96 23.13
CA LEU A 129 15.67 -10.65 22.67
C LEU A 129 16.25 -9.40 23.35
N LEU A 130 15.41 -8.41 23.64
CA LEU A 130 15.85 -7.20 24.36
C LEU A 130 16.06 -7.49 25.84
N VAL A 131 15.24 -8.36 26.45
CA VAL A 131 15.45 -8.84 27.82
C VAL A 131 16.81 -9.51 27.93
N GLU A 132 17.12 -10.45 27.04
CA GLU A 132 18.43 -11.13 27.01
C GLU A 132 19.58 -10.13 26.83
N ALA A 133 19.42 -9.16 25.92
CA ALA A 133 20.43 -8.13 25.68
C ALA A 133 20.68 -7.22 26.89
N VAL A 134 19.66 -6.98 27.72
CA VAL A 134 19.81 -6.24 28.98
C VAL A 134 20.48 -7.10 30.05
N ASP A 135 20.03 -8.33 30.21
CA ASP A 135 20.56 -9.27 31.20
C ASP A 135 22.03 -9.60 30.97
N ASN A 136 22.45 -9.68 29.70
CA ASN A 136 23.84 -9.93 29.33
C ASN A 136 24.70 -8.65 29.24
N GLY A 137 24.11 -7.47 29.45
CA GLY A 137 24.80 -6.17 29.46
C GLY A 137 25.10 -5.56 28.09
N SER A 138 24.62 -6.15 26.99
CA SER A 138 24.75 -5.58 25.64
C SER A 138 23.93 -4.29 25.46
N VAL A 139 22.81 -4.17 26.19
CA VAL A 139 22.00 -2.96 26.29
C VAL A 139 21.92 -2.53 27.75
N PRO A 140 22.33 -1.31 28.13
CA PRO A 140 22.26 -0.88 29.52
C PRO A 140 20.79 -0.71 29.95
N PHE A 141 20.45 -1.05 31.19
CA PHE A 141 19.09 -0.88 31.72
C PHE A 141 18.59 0.57 31.62
N SER A 142 19.48 1.56 31.74
CA SER A 142 19.14 2.97 31.53
C SER A 142 18.58 3.28 30.13
N ARG A 143 18.89 2.44 29.13
CA ARG A 143 18.27 2.54 27.81
C ARG A 143 16.78 2.23 27.88
N ILE A 144 16.38 1.22 28.66
CA ILE A 144 14.96 0.85 28.87
C ILE A 144 14.23 1.99 29.58
N GLU A 145 14.85 2.59 30.60
CA GLU A 145 14.28 3.75 31.30
C GLU A 145 14.01 4.92 30.33
N ASP A 146 14.95 5.21 29.41
CA ASP A 146 14.77 6.23 28.38
C ASP A 146 13.65 5.86 27.38
N MET A 147 13.59 4.61 26.90
CA MET A 147 12.52 4.15 25.99
C MET A 147 11.14 4.37 26.61
N VAL A 148 10.97 3.92 27.86
CA VAL A 148 9.71 4.05 28.60
C VAL A 148 9.39 5.52 28.84
N ALA A 149 10.34 6.34 29.29
CA ALA A 149 10.10 7.77 29.52
C ALA A 149 9.64 8.49 28.24
N ARG A 150 10.23 8.16 27.08
CA ARG A 150 9.87 8.73 25.77
C ARG A 150 8.48 8.32 25.29
N LEU A 151 8.03 7.11 25.59
CA LEU A 151 6.68 6.65 25.28
C LEU A 151 5.63 7.33 26.15
N TRP A 152 5.89 7.44 27.45
CA TRP A 152 4.92 8.00 28.40
C TRP A 152 4.82 9.52 28.34
N ARG A 153 5.92 10.23 28.05
CA ARG A 153 5.94 11.71 27.99
C ARG A 153 4.83 12.28 27.10
N PRO A 154 4.70 11.92 25.80
CA PRO A 154 3.65 12.47 24.95
C PRO A 154 2.26 12.08 25.43
N MET A 155 2.07 10.92 26.09
CA MET A 155 0.78 10.53 26.66
C MET A 155 0.35 11.46 27.80
N PHE A 156 1.29 11.81 28.69
CA PHE A 156 1.06 12.78 29.76
C PHE A 156 0.88 14.21 29.22
N GLU A 157 1.74 14.66 28.30
CA GLU A 157 1.64 16.01 27.71
C GLU A 157 0.32 16.22 26.95
N ASN A 158 -0.21 15.17 26.31
CA ASN A 158 -1.53 15.21 25.67
C ASN A 158 -2.69 15.04 26.66
N GLY A 159 -2.41 14.74 27.93
CA GLY A 159 -3.39 14.55 28.99
C GLY A 159 -4.24 13.28 28.85
N VAL A 160 -3.79 12.28 28.08
CA VAL A 160 -4.54 11.02 27.87
C VAL A 160 -4.55 10.18 29.15
N ILE A 161 -3.52 10.31 29.99
CA ILE A 161 -3.47 9.63 31.30
C ILE A 161 -4.48 10.25 32.27
N ASP A 162 -4.58 11.58 32.33
CA ASP A 162 -5.50 12.28 33.23
C ASP A 162 -6.95 12.30 32.73
N ARG A 163 -7.11 12.32 31.41
CA ARG A 163 -8.40 12.39 30.71
C ARG A 163 -8.44 11.27 29.66
N PRO A 164 -8.72 10.02 30.07
CA PRO A 164 -8.77 8.90 29.16
C PRO A 164 -9.83 9.12 28.08
N VAL A 165 -9.55 8.60 26.88
CA VAL A 165 -10.50 8.61 25.76
C VAL A 165 -11.72 7.77 26.14
N LEU A 166 -12.93 8.33 25.96
CA LEU A 166 -14.19 7.68 26.36
C LEU A 166 -14.85 6.90 25.21
N GLY A 167 -14.40 7.10 23.97
CA GLY A 167 -14.86 6.36 22.79
C GLY A 167 -13.94 5.20 22.43
N ASP A 168 -14.46 4.29 21.61
CA ASP A 168 -13.74 3.20 20.98
C ASP A 168 -13.45 3.48 19.50
N GLU A 169 -12.82 2.53 18.81
CA GLU A 169 -12.49 2.62 17.39
C GLU A 169 -13.71 2.74 16.47
N ASN A 170 -14.91 2.42 16.95
CA ASN A 170 -16.16 2.50 16.19
C ASN A 170 -16.95 3.80 16.48
N SER A 171 -16.45 4.63 17.39
CA SER A 171 -17.13 5.84 17.84
C SER A 171 -17.11 6.93 16.76
N VAL A 172 -18.27 7.52 16.49
CA VAL A 172 -18.41 8.59 15.47
C VAL A 172 -17.95 9.93 16.03
N ALA A 173 -16.74 10.35 15.65
CA ALA A 173 -16.19 11.68 15.99
C ALA A 173 -16.51 12.77 14.94
N ARG A 174 -17.29 12.45 13.91
CA ARG A 174 -17.57 13.35 12.78
C ARG A 174 -18.62 14.41 13.13
N THR A 175 -18.42 15.61 12.60
CA THR A 175 -19.39 16.72 12.72
C THR A 175 -19.59 17.38 11.35
N PRO A 176 -20.67 18.16 11.15
CA PRO A 176 -20.82 18.99 9.94
C PRO A 176 -19.64 19.95 9.73
N ALA A 177 -19.00 20.44 10.80
CA ALA A 177 -17.81 21.29 10.70
C ALA A 177 -16.61 20.54 10.10
N HIS A 178 -16.40 19.26 10.45
CA HIS A 178 -15.37 18.43 9.83
C HIS A 178 -15.62 18.22 8.34
N LEU A 179 -16.87 17.99 7.94
CA LEU A 179 -17.26 17.84 6.53
C LEU A 179 -17.03 19.13 5.72
N ASN A 180 -17.44 20.28 6.27
CA ASN A 180 -17.20 21.58 5.64
C ASN A 180 -15.70 21.89 5.51
N LEU A 181 -14.90 21.54 6.51
CA LEU A 181 -13.45 21.71 6.44
C LEU A 181 -12.84 20.80 5.36
N ALA A 182 -13.24 19.54 5.28
CA ALA A 182 -12.78 18.62 4.24
C ALA A 182 -13.12 19.13 2.83
N GLN A 183 -14.35 19.62 2.62
CA GLN A 183 -14.75 20.24 1.35
C GLN A 183 -13.87 21.44 1.03
N LYS A 184 -13.66 22.36 1.98
CA LYS A 184 -12.81 23.53 1.79
C LYS A 184 -11.37 23.16 1.42
N LEU A 185 -10.79 22.15 2.09
CA LEU A 185 -9.43 21.68 1.80
C LEU A 185 -9.31 21.15 0.35
N VAL A 186 -10.30 20.41 -0.14
CA VAL A 186 -10.32 19.91 -1.52
C VAL A 186 -10.52 21.07 -2.52
N GLU A 187 -11.41 22.02 -2.24
CA GLU A 187 -11.65 23.19 -3.09
C GLU A 187 -10.42 24.09 -3.21
N GLU A 188 -9.67 24.31 -2.11
CA GLU A 188 -8.44 25.11 -2.10
C GLU A 188 -7.21 24.34 -2.61
N GLY A 189 -7.22 23.01 -2.53
CA GLY A 189 -6.15 22.14 -3.01
C GLY A 189 -6.20 21.82 -4.51
N ALA A 190 -7.35 22.03 -5.17
CA ALA A 190 -7.51 21.74 -6.59
C ALA A 190 -6.76 22.77 -7.47
N VAL A 191 -6.02 22.27 -8.46
CA VAL A 191 -5.23 23.11 -9.39
C VAL A 191 -5.82 23.09 -10.79
N LEU A 192 -6.20 24.26 -11.30
CA LEU A 192 -6.63 24.44 -12.68
C LEU A 192 -5.41 24.46 -13.62
N LEU A 193 -5.11 23.34 -14.26
CA LEU A 193 -3.95 23.24 -15.17
C LEU A 193 -4.17 23.91 -16.53
N LYS A 194 -5.41 23.87 -17.05
CA LYS A 194 -5.72 24.34 -18.41
C LYS A 194 -7.17 24.83 -18.50
N ASN A 195 -7.38 25.98 -19.15
CA ASN A 195 -8.71 26.54 -19.41
C ASN A 195 -8.78 27.33 -20.73
N ASP A 196 -8.60 26.63 -21.84
CA ASP A 196 -8.67 27.23 -23.18
C ASP A 196 -10.09 27.71 -23.49
N ASN A 197 -10.21 28.76 -24.31
CA ASN A 197 -11.49 29.31 -24.76
C ASN A 197 -12.46 29.67 -23.63
N LYS A 198 -11.90 29.98 -22.45
CA LYS A 198 -12.64 30.24 -21.21
C LYS A 198 -13.65 29.14 -20.91
N THR A 199 -13.33 27.88 -21.23
CA THR A 199 -14.24 26.71 -21.14
C THR A 199 -14.95 26.67 -19.79
N LEU A 200 -14.19 26.78 -18.70
CA LEU A 200 -14.70 26.97 -17.35
C LEU A 200 -14.90 28.46 -17.02
N PRO A 201 -15.91 28.82 -16.21
CA PRO A 201 -16.84 27.92 -15.50
C PRO A 201 -17.97 27.37 -16.38
N LEU A 202 -18.45 26.17 -16.05
CA LEU A 202 -19.64 25.58 -16.66
C LEU A 202 -20.88 26.25 -16.08
N THR A 203 -21.51 27.14 -16.86
CA THR A 203 -22.72 27.85 -16.44
C THR A 203 -23.86 27.64 -17.44
N GLY A 204 -25.10 27.74 -16.97
CA GLY A 204 -26.32 27.57 -17.76
C GLY A 204 -26.52 28.64 -18.83
N ASN A 205 -25.84 29.79 -18.69
CA ASN A 205 -25.79 30.82 -19.73
C ASN A 205 -24.87 30.41 -20.89
N LYS A 206 -23.87 29.58 -20.63
CA LYS A 206 -22.87 29.16 -21.61
C LYS A 206 -23.17 27.79 -22.24
N TYR A 207 -23.73 26.88 -21.46
CA TYR A 207 -23.99 25.51 -21.87
C TYR A 207 -25.43 25.12 -21.55
N LYS A 208 -26.04 24.33 -22.44
CA LYS A 208 -27.36 23.70 -22.20
C LYS A 208 -27.25 22.20 -21.98
N SER A 209 -26.12 21.60 -22.34
CA SER A 209 -25.82 20.20 -22.07
C SER A 209 -24.31 20.01 -21.85
N VAL A 210 -23.97 19.16 -20.88
CA VAL A 210 -22.60 18.76 -20.53
C VAL A 210 -22.62 17.24 -20.31
N ALA A 211 -22.07 16.48 -21.24
CA ALA A 211 -21.92 15.03 -21.05
C ALA A 211 -20.74 14.72 -20.12
N VAL A 212 -20.95 13.84 -19.15
CA VAL A 212 -19.96 13.40 -18.16
C VAL A 212 -19.53 11.97 -18.50
N PHE A 213 -18.22 11.71 -18.49
CA PHE A 213 -17.65 10.41 -18.83
C PHE A 213 -16.59 9.97 -17.82
N GLY A 214 -16.42 8.66 -17.67
CA GLY A 214 -15.33 8.03 -16.92
C GLY A 214 -15.76 7.40 -15.59
N ALA A 215 -15.12 6.28 -15.25
CA ALA A 215 -15.34 5.53 -14.00
C ALA A 215 -15.15 6.40 -12.75
N ASP A 216 -14.20 7.34 -12.80
CA ASP A 216 -13.89 8.27 -11.72
C ASP A 216 -14.97 9.32 -11.43
N ALA A 217 -15.99 9.40 -12.28
CA ALA A 217 -17.12 10.27 -12.00
C ALA A 217 -18.06 9.68 -10.94
N THR A 218 -17.91 8.39 -10.57
CA THR A 218 -18.81 7.66 -9.64
C THR A 218 -18.23 7.53 -8.23
N ASN A 219 -18.97 6.87 -7.31
CA ASN A 219 -18.51 6.58 -5.96
C ASN A 219 -17.38 5.54 -5.90
N GLN A 220 -17.01 4.91 -7.02
CA GLN A 220 -15.90 3.96 -7.06
C GLN A 220 -14.54 4.63 -6.90
N SER A 221 -14.40 5.91 -7.26
CA SER A 221 -13.14 6.64 -7.18
C SER A 221 -13.03 7.45 -5.91
N GLN A 222 -13.16 6.72 -4.81
CA GLN A 222 -12.72 7.17 -3.51
C GLN A 222 -11.31 6.63 -3.32
N VAL A 223 -10.32 7.52 -3.32
CA VAL A 223 -8.99 7.16 -2.81
C VAL A 223 -9.11 7.20 -1.29
N THR A 224 -9.44 6.06 -0.71
CA THR A 224 -9.08 5.80 0.68
C THR A 224 -7.68 5.23 0.66
N GLU A 225 -6.75 5.78 1.45
CA GLU A 225 -5.63 4.95 1.89
C GLU A 225 -6.26 3.71 2.51
N LEU A 226 -6.08 2.55 1.88
CA LEU A 226 -6.43 1.28 2.49
C LEU A 226 -5.72 1.30 3.85
N HIS A 227 -6.49 1.26 4.95
CA HIS A 227 -6.03 1.33 6.35
C HIS A 227 -5.76 2.72 6.97
N GLY A 228 -6.08 3.83 6.30
CA GLY A 228 -6.28 5.10 7.02
C GLY A 228 -7.39 4.92 8.05
N GLY A 229 -7.25 5.42 9.28
CA GLY A 229 -8.30 5.30 10.29
C GLY A 229 -9.57 6.05 9.86
N PHE A 230 -10.51 5.34 9.22
CA PHE A 230 -11.83 5.88 8.93
C PHE A 230 -12.90 4.99 9.55
N VAL A 231 -13.77 5.61 10.33
CA VAL A 231 -15.04 4.98 10.70
C VAL A 231 -15.98 5.16 9.53
N LEU A 232 -16.38 4.04 8.91
CA LEU A 232 -17.56 3.98 8.05
C LEU A 232 -18.79 4.18 8.91
N ASP A 233 -19.05 5.43 9.22
CA ASP A 233 -20.35 5.86 9.73
C ASP A 233 -21.35 5.72 8.59
N THR A 234 -22.42 4.96 8.82
CA THR A 234 -23.50 4.69 7.86
C THR A 234 -24.27 5.96 7.47
N THR A 235 -24.05 7.08 8.17
CA THR A 235 -24.58 8.41 7.78
C THR A 235 -23.72 9.14 6.74
N MET A 236 -22.53 8.60 6.40
CA MET A 236 -21.67 9.15 5.36
C MET A 236 -22.28 8.91 3.98
N VAL A 237 -22.96 9.92 3.44
CA VAL A 237 -23.33 9.95 2.02
C VAL A 237 -22.14 10.54 1.26
N VAL A 238 -21.27 9.68 0.74
CA VAL A 238 -20.28 10.14 -0.24
C VAL A 238 -21.01 10.44 -1.53
N GLN A 239 -20.94 11.71 -1.94
CA GLN A 239 -21.53 12.17 -3.18
C GLN A 239 -20.48 12.13 -4.28
N SER A 240 -20.76 11.36 -5.33
CA SER A 240 -19.88 11.27 -6.49
C SER A 240 -19.80 12.59 -7.27
N SER A 241 -18.73 12.79 -8.02
CA SER A 241 -18.56 13.94 -8.93
C SER A 241 -19.73 14.04 -9.92
N VAL A 242 -20.19 12.93 -10.50
CA VAL A 242 -21.33 12.93 -11.44
C VAL A 242 -22.62 13.36 -10.77
N GLU A 243 -22.86 12.96 -9.53
CA GLU A 243 -24.04 13.37 -8.76
C GLU A 243 -23.99 14.85 -8.42
N TYR A 244 -22.82 15.38 -8.04
CA TYR A 244 -22.63 16.81 -7.83
C TYR A 244 -22.86 17.63 -9.10
N ILE A 245 -22.30 17.19 -10.23
CA ILE A 245 -22.49 17.83 -11.54
C ILE A 245 -23.97 17.79 -11.96
N LYS A 246 -24.66 16.66 -11.76
CA LYS A 246 -26.11 16.54 -12.04
C LYS A 246 -26.93 17.51 -11.21
N ASN A 247 -26.67 17.58 -9.90
CA ASN A 247 -27.39 18.46 -8.99
C ASN A 247 -27.16 19.94 -9.34
N ARG A 248 -25.91 20.32 -9.63
CA ARG A 248 -25.59 21.68 -10.09
C ARG A 248 -26.20 21.99 -11.46
N GLY A 249 -26.15 21.03 -12.38
CA GLY A 249 -26.74 21.13 -13.71
C GLY A 249 -28.24 21.38 -13.65
N GLN A 250 -28.98 20.68 -12.78
CA GLN A 250 -30.41 20.92 -12.54
C GLN A 250 -30.67 22.36 -12.08
N GLN A 251 -29.88 22.90 -11.15
CA GLN A 251 -30.01 24.28 -10.68
C GLN A 251 -29.74 25.32 -11.78
N GLU A 252 -28.89 24.99 -12.75
CA GLU A 252 -28.52 25.87 -13.86
C GLU A 252 -29.24 25.58 -15.18
N ASN A 253 -30.21 24.65 -15.19
CA ASN A 253 -30.89 24.17 -16.39
C ASN A 253 -29.93 23.63 -17.48
N ILE A 254 -28.95 22.83 -17.07
CA ILE A 254 -27.99 22.11 -17.91
C ILE A 254 -28.33 20.61 -17.89
N SER A 255 -28.50 20.00 -19.06
CA SER A 255 -28.64 18.53 -19.19
C SER A 255 -27.29 17.84 -19.01
N THR A 256 -27.20 16.87 -18.09
CA THR A 256 -25.95 16.19 -17.75
C THR A 256 -26.02 14.67 -17.94
N PRO A 257 -26.04 14.16 -19.19
CA PRO A 257 -25.99 12.72 -19.45
C PRO A 257 -24.65 12.14 -18.95
N TYR A 258 -24.68 10.91 -18.47
CA TYR A 258 -23.49 10.20 -17.96
C TYR A 258 -23.31 8.87 -18.67
N SER A 259 -22.05 8.50 -18.93
CA SER A 259 -21.65 7.15 -19.30
C SER A 259 -20.27 6.83 -18.73
N GLU A 260 -20.11 5.63 -18.17
CA GLU A 260 -18.81 5.17 -17.66
C GLU A 260 -17.80 4.94 -18.79
N VAL A 261 -18.30 4.44 -19.92
CA VAL A 261 -17.64 4.09 -21.21
C VAL A 261 -16.49 3.09 -21.10
N TYR A 262 -15.63 3.14 -20.08
CA TYR A 262 -14.44 2.31 -19.96
C TYR A 262 -13.83 2.32 -18.55
N PRO A 263 -13.56 1.16 -17.92
CA PRO A 263 -12.98 1.07 -16.56
C PRO A 263 -11.51 1.53 -16.46
N GLY A 264 -10.88 1.96 -17.55
CA GLY A 264 -9.55 2.56 -17.53
C GLY A 264 -8.48 1.56 -17.09
N THR A 265 -7.85 1.86 -15.95
CA THR A 265 -6.84 1.01 -15.30
C THR A 265 -7.41 0.16 -14.16
N GLY A 266 -8.73 0.16 -13.96
CA GLY A 266 -9.41 -0.67 -12.96
C GLY A 266 -9.42 -2.17 -13.33
N ILE A 267 -9.98 -2.97 -12.42
CA ILE A 267 -10.15 -4.41 -12.61
C ILE A 267 -11.21 -4.65 -13.70
N PHE A 268 -10.88 -5.46 -14.72
CA PHE A 268 -11.85 -5.90 -15.71
C PHE A 268 -12.64 -7.12 -15.24
N PRO A 269 -13.84 -7.36 -15.82
CA PRO A 269 -14.56 -8.59 -15.57
C PRO A 269 -13.67 -9.82 -15.80
N THR A 270 -13.87 -10.85 -14.99
CA THR A 270 -13.21 -12.15 -15.19
C THR A 270 -13.43 -12.61 -16.62
N VAL A 271 -12.35 -13.08 -17.26
CA VAL A 271 -12.43 -13.65 -18.61
C VAL A 271 -13.48 -14.78 -18.60
N PRO A 272 -14.51 -14.72 -19.46
CA PRO A 272 -15.54 -15.75 -19.49
C PRO A 272 -14.97 -17.12 -19.84
N SER A 273 -15.41 -18.17 -19.16
CA SER A 273 -14.85 -19.53 -19.31
C SER A 273 -14.95 -20.09 -20.72
N GLU A 274 -15.96 -19.68 -21.48
CA GLU A 274 -16.14 -20.05 -22.88
C GLU A 274 -14.96 -19.60 -23.77
N MET A 275 -14.23 -18.56 -23.37
CA MET A 275 -13.03 -18.10 -24.07
C MET A 275 -11.85 -19.07 -23.90
N PHE A 276 -11.96 -20.07 -23.03
CA PHE A 276 -10.98 -21.15 -22.85
C PHE A 276 -11.45 -22.50 -23.42
N GLY A 277 -12.62 -22.52 -24.10
CA GLY A 277 -13.23 -23.72 -24.64
C GLY A 277 -13.72 -24.69 -23.55
N THR A 278 -14.24 -25.85 -23.96
CA THR A 278 -14.79 -26.86 -23.02
C THR A 278 -13.73 -27.56 -22.18
N ALA A 279 -12.46 -27.47 -22.59
CA ALA A 279 -11.34 -28.06 -21.87
C ALA A 279 -10.88 -27.20 -20.69
N GLY A 280 -11.16 -25.90 -20.67
CA GLY A 280 -10.65 -24.98 -19.65
C GLY A 280 -9.13 -24.80 -19.71
N LEU A 281 -8.51 -24.59 -18.55
CA LEU A 281 -7.06 -24.45 -18.39
C LEU A 281 -6.50 -25.54 -17.49
N ASN A 282 -5.30 -26.02 -17.81
CA ASN A 282 -4.48 -26.76 -16.87
C ASN A 282 -3.79 -25.76 -15.92
N VAL A 283 -3.89 -25.99 -14.62
CA VAL A 283 -3.08 -25.29 -13.62
C VAL A 283 -2.13 -26.26 -12.93
N SER A 284 -0.84 -26.09 -13.14
CA SER A 284 0.22 -26.86 -12.48
C SER A 284 0.76 -26.09 -11.28
N TYR A 285 0.98 -26.80 -10.16
CA TYR A 285 1.50 -26.21 -8.92
C TYR A 285 2.87 -26.81 -8.57
N TRP A 286 3.75 -25.96 -8.04
CA TRP A 286 5.03 -26.33 -7.42
C TRP A 286 5.04 -25.91 -5.96
N THR A 287 5.75 -26.65 -5.11
CA THR A 287 6.04 -26.24 -3.72
C THR A 287 7.27 -25.33 -3.63
N THR A 288 7.72 -24.81 -4.78
CA THR A 288 8.83 -23.87 -4.91
C THR A 288 8.29 -22.60 -5.54
N ARG A 289 8.98 -21.49 -5.31
CA ARG A 289 8.55 -20.16 -5.76
C ARG A 289 8.91 -19.83 -7.21
N ASP A 290 9.82 -20.57 -7.80
CA ASP A 290 10.47 -20.28 -9.08
C ASP A 290 10.19 -21.36 -10.14
N PHE A 291 9.12 -22.16 -9.95
CA PHE A 291 8.73 -23.26 -10.84
C PHE A 291 9.79 -24.37 -10.97
N SER A 292 10.75 -24.43 -10.03
CA SER A 292 11.79 -25.45 -10.00
C SER A 292 11.34 -26.73 -9.30
N GLY A 293 11.98 -27.85 -9.63
CA GLY A 293 11.64 -29.17 -9.08
C GLY A 293 10.43 -29.82 -9.77
N THR A 294 9.90 -30.87 -9.13
CA THR A 294 8.81 -31.67 -9.67
C THR A 294 7.47 -30.97 -9.47
N ILE A 295 6.60 -31.03 -10.48
CA ILE A 295 5.21 -30.57 -10.36
C ILE A 295 4.53 -31.35 -9.22
N ASN A 296 3.99 -30.62 -8.23
CA ASN A 296 3.26 -31.21 -7.11
C ASN A 296 1.95 -31.83 -7.58
N ARG A 297 1.17 -31.06 -8.36
CA ARG A 297 -0.08 -31.51 -8.98
C ARG A 297 -0.48 -30.62 -10.16
N THR A 298 -1.34 -31.16 -11.02
CA THR A 298 -2.02 -30.40 -12.07
C THR A 298 -3.52 -30.57 -11.91
N LEU A 299 -4.26 -29.47 -11.93
CA LEU A 299 -5.72 -29.44 -11.87
C LEU A 299 -6.28 -28.83 -13.17
N GLN A 300 -7.54 -29.15 -13.46
CA GLN A 300 -8.31 -28.52 -14.54
C GLN A 300 -9.24 -27.46 -13.94
N VAL A 301 -9.22 -26.26 -14.50
CA VAL A 301 -10.01 -25.11 -14.04
C VAL A 301 -10.72 -24.43 -15.19
N ALA A 302 -11.90 -23.87 -14.94
CA ALA A 302 -12.66 -23.17 -15.97
C ALA A 302 -12.07 -21.79 -16.29
N ASN A 303 -11.46 -21.13 -15.30
CA ASN A 303 -10.96 -19.75 -15.37
C ASN A 303 -9.63 -19.61 -14.61
N ILE A 304 -8.90 -18.54 -14.91
CA ILE A 304 -7.77 -18.08 -14.10
C ILE A 304 -8.32 -17.25 -12.94
N THR A 305 -8.11 -17.71 -11.70
CA THR A 305 -8.53 -17.00 -10.48
C THR A 305 -7.62 -17.34 -9.32
N GLY A 306 -7.31 -16.33 -8.50
CA GLY A 306 -6.61 -16.48 -7.23
C GLY A 306 -7.52 -16.88 -6.07
N SER A 307 -8.85 -16.77 -6.22
CA SER A 307 -9.81 -17.06 -5.14
C SER A 307 -9.90 -18.53 -4.73
N THR A 308 -9.33 -19.43 -5.53
CA THR A 308 -9.34 -20.87 -5.27
C THR A 308 -7.98 -21.47 -5.61
N TYR A 309 -7.21 -21.82 -4.58
CA TYR A 309 -5.95 -22.56 -4.69
C TYR A 309 -5.95 -23.71 -3.65
N PRO A 310 -5.14 -24.76 -3.84
CA PRO A 310 -5.03 -25.85 -2.86
C PRO A 310 -4.50 -25.31 -1.53
N SER A 311 -5.34 -25.30 -0.49
CA SER A 311 -4.99 -24.69 0.81
C SER A 311 -3.82 -25.39 1.51
N ASP A 312 -3.55 -26.65 1.16
CA ASP A 312 -2.40 -27.43 1.63
C ASP A 312 -1.06 -26.91 1.11
N LEU A 313 -1.04 -26.00 0.13
CA LEU A 313 0.17 -25.35 -0.39
C LEU A 313 0.50 -24.00 0.28
N GLY A 314 -0.36 -23.49 1.18
CA GLY A 314 -0.24 -22.13 1.73
C GLY A 314 -0.51 -22.05 3.24
N ALA A 315 0.12 -22.93 4.03
CA ALA A 315 -0.21 -23.06 5.45
C ALA A 315 0.61 -22.15 6.38
N VAL A 316 1.88 -21.84 6.07
CA VAL A 316 2.74 -21.03 6.96
C VAL A 316 3.79 -20.26 6.15
N TRP A 317 3.92 -18.94 6.32
CA TRP A 317 5.06 -18.20 5.78
C TRP A 317 6.38 -18.74 6.39
N PRO A 318 7.42 -19.13 5.60
CA PRO A 318 7.68 -18.78 4.21
C PRO A 318 7.34 -19.86 3.17
N GLU A 319 6.44 -20.80 3.45
CA GLU A 319 5.98 -21.78 2.47
C GLU A 319 5.29 -21.07 1.30
N VAL A 320 5.96 -21.11 0.15
CA VAL A 320 5.59 -20.39 -1.07
C VAL A 320 5.38 -21.39 -2.19
N PHE A 321 4.28 -21.26 -2.91
CA PHE A 321 4.04 -22.02 -4.13
C PHE A 321 4.20 -21.14 -5.37
N SER A 322 4.36 -21.78 -6.51
CA SER A 322 4.14 -21.17 -7.81
C SER A 322 3.10 -21.97 -8.58
N ALA A 323 2.35 -21.29 -9.44
CA ALA A 323 1.28 -21.87 -10.23
C ALA A 323 1.38 -21.42 -11.68
N ARG A 324 1.22 -22.33 -12.62
CA ARG A 324 1.20 -22.04 -14.06
C ARG A 324 -0.14 -22.45 -14.63
N TYR A 325 -0.88 -21.48 -15.14
CA TYR A 325 -2.12 -21.70 -15.89
C TYR A 325 -1.79 -21.74 -17.37
N GLU A 326 -2.19 -22.80 -18.06
CA GLU A 326 -1.94 -22.99 -19.50
C GLU A 326 -3.20 -23.49 -20.20
N GLY A 327 -3.48 -22.91 -21.36
CA GLY A 327 -4.60 -23.31 -22.20
C GLY A 327 -4.61 -22.59 -23.53
N THR A 328 -5.77 -22.67 -24.20
CA THR A 328 -6.02 -21.95 -25.45
C THR A 328 -7.05 -20.87 -25.17
N PHE A 329 -6.76 -19.63 -25.54
CA PHE A 329 -7.70 -18.52 -25.54
C PHE A 329 -8.30 -18.36 -26.94
N TYR A 330 -9.63 -18.21 -27.02
CA TYR A 330 -10.41 -18.11 -28.25
C TYR A 330 -11.01 -16.70 -28.37
N PRO A 331 -10.36 -15.75 -29.06
CA PRO A 331 -10.89 -14.41 -29.25
C PRO A 331 -12.20 -14.46 -30.04
N ASN A 332 -13.25 -13.83 -29.52
CA ASN A 332 -14.56 -13.74 -30.17
C ASN A 332 -14.72 -12.50 -31.07
N THR A 333 -13.75 -11.58 -31.05
CA THR A 333 -13.73 -10.36 -31.87
C THR A 333 -12.32 -10.08 -32.38
N THR A 334 -12.21 -9.32 -33.47
CA THR A 334 -10.93 -8.82 -33.98
C THR A 334 -10.71 -7.40 -33.47
N GLY A 335 -9.58 -7.16 -32.81
CA GLY A 335 -9.24 -5.83 -32.30
C GLY A 335 -8.28 -5.86 -31.13
N LEU A 336 -8.21 -4.72 -30.44
CA LEU A 336 -7.38 -4.56 -29.24
C LEU A 336 -8.10 -5.19 -28.04
N TYR A 337 -7.48 -6.20 -27.45
CA TYR A 337 -7.88 -6.78 -26.18
C TYR A 337 -7.09 -6.12 -25.06
N HIS A 338 -7.77 -5.84 -23.95
CA HIS A 338 -7.17 -5.31 -22.74
C HIS A 338 -7.41 -6.28 -21.59
N PHE A 339 -6.33 -6.71 -20.96
CA PHE A 339 -6.32 -7.63 -19.84
C PHE A 339 -5.86 -6.91 -18.57
N SER A 340 -6.49 -7.22 -17.46
CA SER A 340 -6.09 -6.75 -16.13
C SER A 340 -5.69 -7.94 -15.26
N ILE A 341 -4.58 -7.82 -14.54
CA ILE A 341 -4.18 -8.75 -13.47
C ILE A 341 -4.30 -8.00 -12.14
N TYR A 342 -5.06 -8.58 -11.23
CA TYR A 342 -5.22 -8.12 -9.85
C TYR A 342 -4.90 -9.27 -8.92
N GLY A 343 -4.10 -9.01 -7.89
CA GLY A 343 -3.68 -10.04 -6.95
C GLY A 343 -2.44 -9.66 -6.16
N ASN A 344 -1.88 -10.64 -5.46
CA ASN A 344 -0.65 -10.52 -4.68
C ASN A 344 0.46 -11.42 -5.24
N GLY A 345 1.72 -11.23 -4.84
CA GLY A 345 2.84 -11.96 -5.43
C GLY A 345 3.23 -11.49 -6.83
N GLY A 346 3.88 -12.34 -7.59
CA GLY A 346 4.33 -12.06 -8.95
C GLY A 346 3.46 -12.81 -9.95
N ALA A 347 3.03 -12.16 -11.03
CA ALA A 347 2.23 -12.80 -12.07
C ALA A 347 2.56 -12.26 -13.46
N THR A 348 2.86 -13.14 -14.42
CA THR A 348 3.13 -12.74 -15.81
C THR A 348 2.18 -13.46 -16.76
N LEU A 349 1.41 -12.68 -17.52
CA LEU A 349 0.53 -13.17 -18.59
C LEU A 349 1.27 -13.17 -19.92
N TYR A 350 1.21 -14.31 -20.60
CA TYR A 350 1.74 -14.52 -21.92
C TYR A 350 0.63 -14.91 -22.89
N LEU A 351 0.70 -14.38 -24.13
CA LEU A 351 -0.03 -14.90 -25.28
C LEU A 351 0.95 -15.27 -26.38
N ASN A 352 0.91 -16.51 -26.88
CA ASN A 352 1.87 -17.03 -27.86
C ASN A 352 3.36 -16.82 -27.47
N ASN A 353 3.65 -16.86 -26.17
CA ASN A 353 4.95 -16.56 -25.53
C ASN A 353 5.35 -15.08 -25.44
N ASP A 354 4.57 -14.15 -25.98
CA ASP A 354 4.79 -12.72 -25.79
C ASP A 354 4.21 -12.29 -24.44
N VAL A 355 4.99 -11.54 -23.66
CA VAL A 355 4.53 -10.94 -22.39
C VAL A 355 3.50 -9.86 -22.69
N VAL A 356 2.28 -10.03 -22.19
CA VAL A 356 1.17 -9.08 -22.34
C VAL A 356 1.02 -8.20 -21.11
N ALA A 357 1.10 -8.79 -19.91
CA ALA A 357 1.04 -8.08 -18.64
C ALA A 357 2.01 -8.72 -17.64
N ASN A 358 2.62 -7.90 -16.78
CA ASN A 358 3.58 -8.39 -15.80
C ASN A 358 3.47 -7.65 -14.46
N LEU A 359 3.01 -8.38 -13.44
CA LEU A 359 3.00 -8.01 -12.04
C LEU A 359 4.30 -8.48 -11.38
N ASN A 360 5.20 -7.55 -11.07
CA ASN A 360 6.52 -7.83 -10.48
C ASN A 360 6.55 -7.57 -8.97
N GLY A 361 5.61 -8.11 -8.19
CA GLY A 361 5.61 -7.92 -6.75
C GLY A 361 4.23 -7.72 -6.15
N SER A 362 4.19 -7.77 -4.82
CA SER A 362 2.98 -7.42 -4.06
C SER A 362 2.41 -6.09 -4.51
N ASN A 363 1.14 -6.11 -4.92
CA ASN A 363 0.52 -4.93 -5.49
C ASN A 363 -0.32 -4.11 -4.51
N PHE A 364 -0.46 -4.51 -3.24
CA PHE A 364 -1.31 -3.83 -2.24
C PHE A 364 -2.68 -3.37 -2.78
N GLY A 365 -3.29 -4.15 -3.66
CA GLY A 365 -4.58 -3.83 -4.30
C GLY A 365 -4.50 -2.99 -5.59
N MET A 366 -3.33 -2.76 -6.17
CA MET A 366 -3.24 -2.16 -7.51
C MET A 366 -3.45 -3.21 -8.62
N VAL A 367 -3.71 -2.73 -9.83
CA VAL A 367 -4.00 -3.55 -11.02
C VAL A 367 -2.91 -3.34 -12.06
N VAL A 368 -2.39 -4.42 -12.64
CA VAL A 368 -1.51 -4.36 -13.80
C VAL A 368 -2.33 -4.60 -15.07
N GLN A 369 -2.05 -3.80 -16.09
CA GLN A 369 -2.76 -3.82 -17.36
C GLN A 369 -1.87 -4.37 -18.47
N GLY A 370 -2.47 -5.00 -19.48
CA GLY A 370 -1.77 -5.49 -20.67
C GLY A 370 -2.65 -5.46 -21.90
N ILE A 371 -2.13 -4.93 -23.00
CA ILE A 371 -2.86 -4.80 -24.27
C ILE A 371 -2.24 -5.66 -25.37
N VAL A 372 -3.08 -6.22 -26.23
CA VAL A 372 -2.64 -7.05 -27.36
C VAL A 372 -3.71 -7.06 -28.46
N ASN A 373 -3.29 -7.01 -29.72
CA ASN A 373 -4.22 -7.16 -30.84
C ASN A 373 -4.45 -8.64 -31.13
N LEU A 374 -5.71 -9.06 -31.14
CA LEU A 374 -6.13 -10.43 -31.45
C LEU A 374 -7.11 -10.42 -32.62
N SER A 375 -7.20 -11.57 -33.30
CA SER A 375 -8.13 -11.78 -34.41
C SER A 375 -9.20 -12.77 -33.97
N ALA A 376 -10.46 -12.49 -34.29
CA ALA A 376 -11.58 -13.38 -34.03
C ALA A 376 -11.30 -14.77 -34.59
N ASP A 377 -11.73 -15.80 -33.85
CA ASP A 377 -11.65 -17.21 -34.24
C ASP A 377 -10.22 -17.71 -34.55
N THR A 378 -9.20 -16.95 -34.16
CA THR A 378 -7.79 -17.35 -34.25
C THR A 378 -7.31 -17.71 -32.84
N PRO A 379 -7.26 -19.00 -32.47
CA PRO A 379 -6.89 -19.40 -31.12
C PRO A 379 -5.44 -19.03 -30.83
N VAL A 380 -5.17 -18.60 -29.60
CA VAL A 380 -3.83 -18.29 -29.12
C VAL A 380 -3.51 -19.08 -27.87
N ILE A 381 -2.25 -19.43 -27.68
CA ILE A 381 -1.80 -20.09 -26.45
C ILE A 381 -1.78 -19.02 -25.35
N ILE A 382 -2.50 -19.25 -24.26
CA ILE A 382 -2.45 -18.41 -23.07
C ILE A 382 -1.68 -19.13 -21.98
N ARG A 383 -0.78 -18.40 -21.34
CA ARG A 383 -0.07 -18.86 -20.14
C ARG A 383 -0.06 -17.75 -19.10
N LEU A 384 -0.41 -18.05 -17.86
CA LEU A 384 -0.15 -17.17 -16.72
C LEU A 384 0.74 -17.87 -15.71
N ASP A 385 1.90 -17.29 -15.45
CA ASP A 385 2.85 -17.76 -14.45
C ASP A 385 2.68 -16.91 -13.19
N TYR A 386 2.25 -17.54 -12.10
CA TYR A 386 2.08 -16.94 -10.78
C TYR A 386 3.12 -17.47 -9.80
N SER A 387 3.69 -16.59 -8.98
CA SER A 387 4.67 -16.91 -7.94
C SER A 387 4.37 -16.15 -6.66
N MET A 388 4.35 -16.86 -5.54
CA MET A 388 4.25 -16.23 -4.22
C MET A 388 5.56 -15.59 -3.74
N ALA A 389 6.68 -15.72 -4.48
CA ALA A 389 8.00 -15.28 -4.04
C ALA A 389 8.03 -13.83 -3.55
N THR A 390 7.19 -12.99 -4.15
CA THR A 390 7.13 -11.56 -3.91
C THR A 390 5.84 -11.14 -3.22
N SER A 391 5.10 -12.09 -2.63
CA SER A 391 3.94 -11.79 -1.78
C SER A 391 4.44 -11.30 -0.42
N VAL A 392 3.84 -10.22 0.06
CA VAL A 392 4.18 -9.54 1.32
C VAL A 392 2.98 -9.56 2.26
N ASP A 393 1.99 -10.40 1.97
CA ASP A 393 0.84 -10.67 2.82
C ASP A 393 0.65 -12.21 2.87
N PRO A 394 0.89 -12.85 4.03
CA PRO A 394 0.73 -14.29 4.21
C PRO A 394 -0.73 -14.72 4.44
N GLY A 395 -1.71 -13.81 4.35
CA GLY A 395 -3.13 -14.12 4.46
C GLY A 395 -3.96 -13.80 3.21
N ILE A 396 -3.48 -12.90 2.35
CA ILE A 396 -4.16 -12.53 1.09
C ILE A 396 -3.45 -13.18 -0.09
N TYR A 397 -3.94 -14.36 -0.45
CA TYR A 397 -3.48 -15.15 -1.57
C TYR A 397 -4.37 -14.92 -2.80
N GLY A 398 -3.75 -14.85 -3.98
CA GLY A 398 -4.45 -14.66 -5.25
C GLY A 398 -4.32 -13.25 -5.78
#